data_AF-A0A1W9LNU6-F1
#
_entry.id   AF-A0A1W9LNU6-F1
#
_cell.length_a   1.000
_cell.length_b   1.000
_cell.length_c   1.000
_cell.angle_alpha   90.00
_cell.angle_beta   90.00
_cell.angle_gamma   90.00
#
_symmetry.space_group_name_H-M   'P 1'
#
loop_
_entity.id
_entity.type
_entity.pdbx_description
1 polymer ?
#
loop_
_entity_poly.entity_id
_entity_poly.type
_entity_poly.pdbx_seq_one_letter_code
_entity_poly.pdbx_strand_id
1 'polypeptide(L)' 'MNIWNIVAISYVIFAGLTFLPILIPATKGVKLYNGGVSFEDTVYFSEEAKKKLRDNFSRLQGTSLTSKS' A
#
# COMPACT_ATOMS: atom_id res chain seq x y z
N MET A 1 40.44 22.83 -1.22
CA MET A 1 39.05 22.48 -0.79
C MET A 1 39.03 22.46 0.73
N ASN A 2 38.10 23.19 1.38
CA ASN A 2 38.04 23.29 2.85
C ASN A 2 37.42 22.02 3.47
N ILE A 3 37.77 21.68 4.71
CA ILE A 3 37.19 20.58 5.49
C ILE A 3 35.66 20.67 5.52
N TRP A 4 35.10 21.88 5.63
CA TRP A 4 33.66 22.13 5.60
C TRP A 4 33.02 21.73 4.27
N ASN A 5 33.72 21.91 3.16
CA ASN A 5 33.22 21.50 1.84
C ASN A 5 33.20 19.98 1.72
N ILE A 6 34.21 19.30 2.27
CA ILE A 6 34.28 17.83 2.26
C ILE A 6 33.13 17.25 3.09
N VAL A 7 32.87 17.81 4.28
CA VAL A 7 31.77 17.39 5.15
C VAL A 7 30.40 17.69 4.51
N ALA A 8 30.23 18.84 3.86
CA ALA A 8 28.99 19.17 3.17
C ALA A 8 28.72 18.19 2.00
N ILE A 9 29.74 17.90 1.20
CA ILE A 9 29.62 16.95 0.09
C ILE A 9 29.31 15.54 0.60
N SER A 10 30.01 15.08 1.64
CA SER A 10 29.76 13.74 2.20
C SER A 10 28.34 13.64 2.75
N TYR A 11 27.85 14.66 3.46
CA TYR A 11 26.48 14.71 3.96
C TYR A 11 25.45 14.59 2.84
N VAL A 12 25.60 15.34 1.75
CA VAL A 12 24.69 15.28 0.60
C VAL A 12 24.72 13.91 -0.06
N ILE A 13 25.89 13.29 -0.19
CA ILE A 13 26.03 11.93 -0.73
C ILE A 13 25.31 10.92 0.17
N PHE A 14 25.52 10.96 1.48
CA PHE A 14 24.84 10.06 2.42
C PHE A 14 23.33 10.26 2.40
N ALA A 15 22.85 11.51 2.37
CA ALA A 15 21.43 11.81 2.24
C ALA A 15 20.83 11.17 0.96
N GLY A 16 21.51 11.33 -0.19
CA GLY A 16 21.11 10.68 -1.44
C GLY A 16 21.10 9.15 -1.36
N LEU A 17 22.11 8.55 -0.74
CA LEU A 17 22.20 7.10 -0.55
C LEU A 17 21.07 6.55 0.32
N THR A 18 20.67 7.28 1.37
CA THR A 18 19.52 6.89 2.20
C THR A 18 18.18 6.99 1.48
N PHE A 19 18.10 7.75 0.38
CA PHE A 19 16.87 7.94 -0.38
C PHE A 19 16.64 6.87 -1.46
N LEU A 20 17.70 6.22 -1.95
CA LEU A 20 17.65 5.11 -2.91
C LEU A 20 16.68 3.97 -2.54
N PRO A 21 16.67 3.42 -1.31
CA PRO A 21 15.76 2.33 -0.95
C PRO A 21 14.28 2.72 -0.96
N ILE A 22 13.97 4.02 -0.89
CA ILE A 22 12.60 4.56 -0.93
C ILE A 22 12.11 4.69 -2.38
N LEU A 23 13.00 5.01 -3.32
CA LEU A 23 12.66 5.16 -4.73
C LEU A 23 12.28 3.82 -5.40
N ILE A 24 12.87 2.71 -4.95
CA ILE A 24 12.58 1.36 -5.48
C ILE A 24 11.08 0.99 -5.32
N PRO A 25 10.47 1.08 -4.12
CA PRO A 25 9.04 0.84 -3.95
C PRO A 25 8.16 1.98 -4.47
N ALA A 26 8.64 3.23 -4.51
CA ALA A 26 7.85 4.34 -5.05
C ALA A 26 7.65 4.25 -6.57
N THR A 27 8.62 3.70 -7.30
CA THR A 27 8.55 3.50 -8.77
C THR A 27 7.90 2.18 -9.16
N LYS A 28 7.93 1.18 -8.28
CA LYS A 28 7.13 -0.03 -8.43
C LYS A 28 5.70 0.31 -8.06
N GLY A 29 4.86 0.58 -9.07
CA GLY A 29 3.43 0.86 -8.88
C GLY A 29 2.84 -0.03 -7.80
N VAL A 30 2.12 0.58 -6.86
CA VAL A 30 1.57 -0.08 -5.67
C VAL A 30 0.80 -1.32 -6.11
N LYS A 31 1.41 -2.50 -5.94
CA LYS A 31 0.69 -3.76 -6.10
C LYS A 31 -0.25 -3.83 -4.91
N LEU A 32 -1.52 -3.53 -5.15
CA LEU A 32 -2.57 -3.90 -4.22
C LEU A 32 -2.41 -5.39 -3.94
N TYR A 33 -2.40 -5.74 -2.66
CA TYR A 33 -2.25 -7.12 -2.22
C TYR A 33 -3.48 -7.90 -2.70
N ASN A 34 -3.37 -8.54 -3.87
CA ASN A 34 -4.48 -9.20 -4.57
C ASN A 34 -4.93 -10.52 -3.93
N GLY A 35 -4.45 -10.89 -2.73
CA GLY A 35 -4.50 -12.28 -2.30
C GLY A 35 -4.53 -12.51 -0.79
N GLY A 36 -5.13 -11.61 -0.01
CA GLY A 36 -5.62 -12.05 1.30
C GLY A 36 -6.70 -13.12 1.07
N VAL A 37 -6.75 -14.15 1.92
CA VAL A 37 -7.87 -15.11 1.92
C VAL A 37 -9.16 -14.28 1.97
N SER A 38 -9.98 -14.39 0.93
CA SER A 38 -11.26 -13.70 0.90
C SER A 38 -12.09 -14.15 2.09
N PHE A 39 -12.97 -13.31 2.62
CA PHE A 39 -13.80 -13.72 3.77
C PHE A 39 -14.66 -14.95 3.45
N GLU A 40 -14.90 -15.24 2.17
CA GLU A 40 -15.46 -16.48 1.65
C GLU A 40 -14.60 -17.73 1.92
N ASP A 41 -13.28 -17.62 1.74
CA ASP A 41 -12.34 -18.74 1.68
C ASP A 41 -11.69 -19.06 3.04
N THR A 42 -11.93 -18.23 4.05
CA THR A 42 -11.40 -18.44 5.41
C THR A 42 -12.30 -19.36 6.24
N VAL A 43 -11.66 -20.25 6.98
CA VAL A 43 -12.29 -21.13 7.98
C VAL A 43 -12.61 -20.41 9.29
N TYR A 44 -12.15 -19.17 9.47
CA TYR A 44 -12.30 -18.41 10.71
C TYR A 44 -13.67 -17.74 10.87
N PHE A 45 -14.46 -17.64 9.80
CA PHE A 45 -15.81 -17.09 9.85
C PHE A 45 -16.86 -18.20 9.73
N SER A 46 -17.89 -18.14 10.57
CA SER A 46 -19.09 -18.95 10.38
C SER A 46 -19.83 -18.53 9.10
N GLU A 47 -20.62 -19.43 8.52
CA GLU A 47 -21.39 -19.15 7.30
C GLU A 47 -22.35 -17.95 7.45
N GLU A 48 -22.91 -17.76 8.65
CA GLU A 48 -23.74 -16.58 8.93
C GLU A 48 -22.92 -15.28 8.92
N ALA A 49 -21.70 -15.30 9.45
CA ALA A 49 -20.80 -14.15 9.45
C ALA A 49 -20.33 -13.82 8.02
N LYS A 50 -20.02 -14.83 7.20
CA LYS A 50 -19.66 -14.65 5.79
C LYS A 50 -20.79 -13.99 5.00
N LYS A 51 -22.05 -14.41 5.24
CA LYS A 51 -23.23 -13.80 4.62
C LYS A 51 -23.34 -12.30 4.97
N LYS A 52 -23.23 -11.94 6.25
CA LYS A 52 -23.28 -10.54 6.71
C LYS A 52 -22.16 -9.69 6.08
N LEU A 53 -20.95 -10.24 5.98
CA LEU A 53 -19.81 -9.57 5.35
C LEU A 53 -20.03 -9.35 3.86
N ARG A 54 -20.55 -10.36 3.14
CA ARG A 54 -20.91 -10.25 1.72
C ARG A 54 -21.97 -9.17 1.48
N ASP A 55 -23.04 -9.18 2.27
CA ASP A 55 -24.13 -8.20 2.13
C ASP A 55 -23.62 -6.78 2.41
N ASN A 56 -22.79 -6.60 3.44
CA ASN A 56 -22.19 -5.31 3.76
C ASN A 56 -21.22 -4.82 2.68
N PHE A 57 -20.35 -5.71 2.19
CA PHE A 57 -19.40 -5.39 1.12
C PHE A 57 -20.11 -5.02 -0.19
N SER A 58 -21.18 -5.73 -0.53
CA SER A 58 -22.00 -5.45 -1.71
C SER A 58 -22.66 -4.07 -1.63
N ARG A 59 -23.12 -3.64 -0.45
CA ARG A 59 -23.65 -2.29 -0.21
C ARG A 59 -22.58 -1.21 -0.38
N LEU A 60 -21.37 -1.45 0.13
CA LEU A 60 -20.25 -0.51 0.02
C LEU A 60 -19.78 -0.36 -1.44
N GLN A 61 -19.68 -1.46 -2.18
CA GLN A 61 -19.28 -1.43 -3.59
C GLN A 61 -20.35 -0.82 -4.51
N GLY A 62 -21.64 -1.06 -4.26
CA GLY A 62 -22.73 -0.47 -5.04
C GLY A 62 -22.78 1.06 -4.98
N THR A 63 -22.24 1.65 -3.90
CA THR A 63 -22.12 3.11 -3.73
C THR A 63 -20.97 3.70 -4.58
N SER A 64 -19.97 2.89 -4.95
CA SER A 64 -18.84 3.34 -5.77
C SER A 64 -19.17 3.38 -7.28
N LEU A 65 -20.11 2.54 -7.74
CA LEU A 65 -20.51 2.46 -9.16
C LEU A 65 -21.61 3.47 -9.54
N THR A 66 -22.32 4.05 -8.58
CA THR A 66 -23.42 5.00 -8.82
C THR A 66 -22.98 6.47 -8.87
N SER A 67 -21.71 6.78 -8.60
CA SER A 67 -21.17 8.15 -8.69
C SER A 67 -20.73 8.56 -10.12
N LYS A 68 -20.86 7.68 -11.12
CA LYS A 68 -20.64 7.99 -12.53
C LYS A 68 -21.87 7.57 -13.35
N SER A 69 -22.96 8.31 -13.22
CA SER A 69 -24.05 8.33 -14.19
C SER A 69 -24.58 9.74 -14.34
#